data_AF-A0A6B0SYE1-F1
#
_entry.id   AF-A0A6B0SYE1-F1
#
_cell.length_a   1.000
_cell.length_b   1.000
_cell.length_c   1.000
_cell.angle_alpha   90.00
_cell.angle_beta   90.00
_cell.angle_gamma   90.00
#
_symmetry.space_group_name_H-M   'P 1'
#
loop_
_entity.id
_entity.type
_entity.pdbx_description
1 polymer ?
#
loop_
_entity_poly.entity_id
_entity_poly.type
_entity_poly.pdbx_seq_one_letter_code
_entity_poly.pdbx_strand_id
1 'polypeptide(L)'
;MLALLVSLAAVGGPAVGPAAAAPEDCFGDGRDLDIGTEGPTIDLEVYTSLFTNLGGKGTLGMSAIGHTGEFEVISLRTGVVFAGVGDPEAFLADPFSRFALAFDYTLSLPMLSAAPGDSTYEQSEAPVEGVPEAECSVE
;
A
#
# COMPACT_ATOMS: atom_id res chain seq x y z
N MET A 1 22.90 22.43 45.71
CA MET A 1 22.22 21.24 45.15
C MET A 1 22.55 21.21 43.66
N LEU A 2 23.26 20.19 43.21
CA LEU A 2 23.97 20.10 41.92
C LEU A 2 22.98 19.77 40.79
N ALA A 3 23.05 20.48 39.66
CA ALA A 3 22.23 20.24 38.47
C ALA A 3 22.85 19.13 37.61
N LEU A 4 22.04 18.15 37.19
CA LEU A 4 22.43 17.12 36.23
C LEU A 4 21.49 17.23 35.02
N LEU A 5 21.95 17.91 33.97
CA LEU A 5 21.31 17.92 32.66
C LEU A 5 21.87 16.74 31.86
N VAL A 6 21.05 15.71 31.65
CA VAL A 6 21.36 14.61 30.73
C VAL A 6 20.97 15.07 29.32
N SER A 7 21.97 15.28 28.47
CA SER A 7 21.76 15.55 27.04
C SER A 7 21.44 14.23 26.33
N LEU A 8 20.21 14.08 25.87
CA LEU A 8 19.79 12.96 25.03
C LEU A 8 20.21 13.25 23.58
N ALA A 9 21.21 12.56 23.06
CA ALA A 9 21.59 12.62 21.66
C ALA A 9 20.58 11.81 20.84
N ALA A 10 19.73 12.49 20.08
CA ALA A 10 18.92 11.85 19.04
C ALA A 10 19.84 11.39 17.91
N VAL A 11 20.00 10.08 17.75
CA VAL A 11 20.54 9.46 16.55
C VAL A 11 19.53 9.68 15.43
N GLY A 12 19.75 10.69 14.60
CA GLY A 12 19.00 10.90 13.37
C GLY A 12 19.38 9.81 12.37
N GLY A 13 18.46 8.88 12.12
CA GLY A 13 18.53 8.03 10.92
C GLY A 13 18.41 8.88 9.65
N PRO A 14 18.80 8.35 8.48
CA PRO A 14 18.62 9.07 7.22
C PRO A 14 17.15 9.43 7.06
N ALA A 15 16.88 10.72 6.82
CA ALA A 15 15.55 11.17 6.48
C ALA A 15 15.15 10.49 5.17
N VAL A 16 14.11 9.66 5.22
CA VAL A 16 13.47 9.14 4.02
C VAL A 16 12.82 10.35 3.35
N GLY A 17 13.37 10.77 2.21
CA GLY A 17 12.81 11.85 1.43
C GLY A 17 11.41 11.48 0.94
N PRO A 18 10.51 12.47 0.73
CA PRO A 18 9.17 12.18 0.23
C PRO A 18 9.24 11.40 -1.08
N ALA A 19 8.42 10.36 -1.18
CA ALA A 19 8.23 9.59 -2.39
C ALA A 19 7.98 10.53 -3.58
N ALA A 20 8.66 10.31 -4.71
CA ALA A 20 8.35 11.07 -5.91
C ALA A 20 6.88 10.80 -6.30
N ALA A 21 6.04 11.84 -6.21
CA ALA A 21 4.61 11.90 -6.54
C ALA A 21 4.06 10.59 -7.13
N ALA A 22 3.56 9.72 -6.25
CA ALA A 22 2.76 8.60 -6.69
C ALA A 22 1.53 9.15 -7.45
N PRO A 23 1.13 8.55 -8.57
CA PRO A 23 -0.09 8.94 -9.26
C PRO A 23 -1.30 8.82 -8.32
N GLU A 24 -2.21 9.80 -8.37
CA GLU A 24 -3.44 9.80 -7.55
C GLU A 24 -4.33 8.56 -7.82
N ASP A 25 -4.18 7.99 -9.02
CA ASP A 25 -4.80 6.77 -9.49
C ASP A 25 -3.72 5.68 -9.67
N CYS A 26 -3.43 4.96 -8.59
CA CYS A 26 -2.31 4.03 -8.51
C CYS A 26 -2.55 2.70 -9.23
N PHE A 27 -3.80 2.25 -9.28
CA PHE A 27 -4.18 0.92 -9.76
C PHE A 27 -5.14 1.10 -10.92
N GLY A 28 -4.61 1.09 -12.15
CA GLY A 28 -5.44 1.08 -13.37
C GLY A 28 -6.11 -0.29 -13.59
N ASP A 29 -6.40 -0.66 -14.84
CA ASP A 29 -7.08 -1.92 -15.14
C ASP A 29 -6.32 -3.16 -14.64
N GLY A 30 -6.98 -3.99 -13.83
CA GLY A 30 -6.45 -5.27 -13.38
C GLY A 30 -7.05 -6.47 -14.12
N ARG A 31 -6.85 -7.65 -13.55
CA ARG A 31 -7.36 -8.93 -14.05
C ARG A 31 -7.99 -9.69 -12.90
N ASP A 32 -9.26 -10.00 -13.04
CA ASP A 32 -10.05 -10.66 -12.01
C ASP A 32 -9.75 -12.16 -11.92
N LEU A 33 -9.76 -12.64 -10.68
CA LEU A 33 -9.59 -14.02 -10.28
C LEU A 33 -10.53 -14.28 -9.10
N ASP A 34 -11.65 -14.95 -9.38
CA ASP A 34 -12.57 -15.38 -8.34
C ASP A 34 -12.05 -16.66 -7.66
N ILE A 35 -11.95 -16.64 -6.34
CA ILE A 35 -11.51 -17.79 -5.54
C ILE A 35 -12.65 -18.25 -4.64
N GLY A 36 -13.01 -19.52 -4.78
CA GLY A 36 -14.13 -20.12 -4.05
C GLY A 36 -15.45 -19.96 -4.80
N THR A 37 -16.32 -20.96 -4.67
CA THR A 37 -17.63 -20.98 -5.34
C THR A 37 -18.78 -21.19 -4.37
N GLU A 38 -18.49 -21.60 -3.13
CA GLU A 38 -19.46 -21.89 -2.07
C GLU A 38 -18.85 -21.52 -0.71
N GLY A 39 -19.62 -20.83 0.14
CA GLY A 39 -19.13 -20.38 1.45
C GLY A 39 -18.28 -19.12 1.35
N PRO A 40 -17.11 -19.05 2.02
CA PRO A 40 -16.20 -17.93 1.89
C PRO A 40 -15.59 -17.83 0.49
N THR A 41 -15.53 -16.60 -0.05
CA THR A 41 -14.95 -16.30 -1.37
C THR A 41 -13.91 -15.19 -1.26
N ILE A 42 -13.04 -15.09 -2.26
CA ILE A 42 -12.12 -13.96 -2.41
C ILE A 42 -12.19 -13.48 -3.86
N ASP A 43 -12.47 -12.20 -4.02
CA ASP A 43 -12.39 -11.50 -5.30
C ASP A 43 -10.99 -10.88 -5.37
N LEU A 44 -10.14 -11.44 -6.22
CA LEU A 44 -8.75 -11.00 -6.39
C LEU A 44 -8.59 -10.32 -7.75
N GLU A 45 -8.15 -9.07 -7.76
CA GLU A 45 -7.75 -8.36 -8.96
C GLU A 45 -6.23 -8.19 -9.00
N VAL A 46 -5.57 -8.57 -10.09
CA VAL A 46 -4.11 -8.47 -10.26
C VAL A 46 -3.74 -7.38 -11.27
N TYR A 47 -2.88 -6.46 -10.85
CA TYR A 47 -2.42 -5.33 -11.67
C TYR A 47 -1.01 -5.61 -12.19
N THR A 48 -0.83 -5.53 -13.52
CA THR A 48 0.44 -5.86 -14.19
C THR A 48 0.89 -4.80 -15.19
N SER A 49 0.30 -3.59 -15.12
CA SER A 49 0.55 -2.51 -16.07
C SER A 49 2.01 -2.07 -16.11
N LEU A 50 2.79 -2.30 -15.05
CA LEU A 50 4.24 -2.10 -15.02
C LEU A 50 4.97 -2.84 -16.15
N PHE A 51 4.51 -4.03 -16.52
CA PHE A 51 5.15 -4.86 -17.54
C PHE A 51 4.69 -4.53 -18.95
N THR A 52 3.54 -3.86 -19.09
CA THR A 52 2.93 -3.55 -20.39
C THR A 52 3.13 -2.09 -20.80
N ASN A 53 3.43 -1.19 -19.85
CA ASN A 53 3.68 0.23 -20.09
C ASN A 53 5.14 0.61 -19.82
N LEU A 54 6.07 -0.03 -20.54
CA LEU A 54 7.50 0.17 -20.32
C LEU A 54 7.91 1.63 -20.57
N GLY A 55 8.37 2.29 -19.51
CA GLY A 55 8.79 3.70 -19.52
C GLY A 55 7.73 4.68 -19.00
N GLY A 56 6.45 4.30 -19.08
CA GLY A 56 5.34 5.07 -18.53
C GLY A 56 5.03 4.72 -17.07
N LYS A 57 4.00 5.36 -16.53
CA LYS A 57 3.45 5.00 -15.22
C LYS A 57 2.89 3.58 -15.26
N GLY A 58 3.05 2.81 -14.20
CA GLY A 58 2.50 1.46 -14.13
C GLY A 58 2.62 0.86 -12.74
N THR A 59 1.93 -0.25 -12.52
CA THR A 59 1.82 -0.88 -11.20
C THR A 59 1.96 -2.39 -11.32
N LEU A 60 2.61 -2.97 -10.33
CA LEU A 60 2.60 -4.39 -10.06
C LEU A 60 2.00 -4.60 -8.67
N GLY A 61 0.84 -5.22 -8.59
CA GLY A 61 0.17 -5.39 -7.32
C GLY A 61 -1.09 -6.21 -7.43
N MET A 62 -1.88 -6.17 -6.36
CA MET A 62 -3.15 -6.85 -6.26
C MET A 62 -4.13 -6.11 -5.35
N SER A 63 -5.40 -6.34 -5.57
CA SER A 63 -6.48 -6.07 -4.62
C SER A 63 -7.19 -7.39 -4.32
N ALA A 64 -7.46 -7.67 -3.05
CA ALA A 64 -8.13 -8.88 -2.61
C ALA A 64 -9.24 -8.49 -1.64
N ILE A 65 -10.47 -8.89 -1.94
CA ILE A 65 -11.63 -8.68 -1.10
C ILE A 65 -12.18 -10.05 -0.71
N GLY A 66 -12.13 -10.38 0.58
CA GLY A 66 -12.59 -11.65 1.11
C GLY A 66 -13.98 -11.51 1.73
N HIS A 67 -14.88 -12.40 1.34
CA HIS A 67 -16.27 -12.40 1.75
C HIS A 67 -16.63 -13.65 2.56
N THR A 68 -17.63 -13.50 3.45
CA THR A 68 -18.37 -14.63 4.04
C THR A 68 -19.87 -14.33 3.95
N GLY A 69 -20.57 -15.02 3.04
CA GLY A 69 -21.95 -14.68 2.74
C GLY A 69 -22.05 -13.28 2.15
N GLU A 70 -22.83 -12.40 2.78
CA GLU A 70 -23.01 -11.00 2.35
C GLU A 70 -22.01 -10.01 2.96
N PHE A 71 -21.09 -10.49 3.81
CA PHE A 71 -20.17 -9.64 4.55
C PHE A 71 -18.79 -9.64 3.90
N GLU A 72 -18.27 -8.46 3.63
CA GLU A 72 -16.83 -8.25 3.43
C GLU A 72 -16.12 -8.36 4.78
N VAL A 73 -15.14 -9.25 4.85
CA VAL A 73 -14.37 -9.53 6.08
C VAL A 73 -12.99 -8.92 5.99
N ILE A 74 -12.36 -8.98 4.83
CA ILE A 74 -11.00 -8.53 4.62
C ILE A 74 -10.91 -7.80 3.29
N SER A 75 -10.27 -6.65 3.29
CA SER A 75 -9.84 -5.96 2.08
C SER A 75 -8.35 -5.71 2.18
N LEU A 76 -7.62 -5.99 1.11
CA LEU A 76 -6.21 -5.69 0.98
C LEU A 76 -5.97 -5.15 -0.42
N ARG A 77 -5.38 -3.97 -0.51
CA ARG A 77 -4.81 -3.44 -1.75
C ARG A 77 -3.34 -3.20 -1.52
N THR A 78 -2.49 -3.84 -2.30
CA THR A 78 -1.04 -3.66 -2.16
C THR A 78 -0.31 -3.83 -3.46
N GLY A 79 0.75 -3.05 -3.66
CA GLY A 79 1.54 -3.14 -4.87
C GLY A 79 2.65 -2.11 -4.93
N VAL A 80 3.57 -2.32 -5.86
CA VAL A 80 4.60 -1.35 -6.20
C VAL A 80 4.09 -0.50 -7.35
N VAL A 81 4.07 0.81 -7.14
CA VAL A 81 3.68 1.82 -8.13
C VAL A 81 4.95 2.42 -8.71
N PHE A 82 5.00 2.55 -10.03
CA PHE A 82 6.06 3.18 -10.78
C PHE A 82 5.57 4.48 -11.42
N ALA A 83 6.24 5.58 -11.10
CA ALA A 83 5.88 6.90 -11.61
C ALA A 83 6.32 7.16 -13.06
N GLY A 84 6.91 6.17 -13.75
CA GLY A 84 7.51 6.32 -15.07
C GLY A 84 8.96 6.82 -15.02
N VAL A 85 9.68 6.75 -16.14
CA VAL A 85 11.10 7.15 -16.17
C VAL A 85 11.31 8.64 -15.88
N GLY A 86 10.39 9.50 -16.30
CA GLY A 86 10.52 10.95 -16.08
C GLY A 86 11.77 11.51 -16.78
N ASP A 87 12.53 12.35 -16.08
CA ASP A 87 13.81 12.87 -16.57
C ASP A 87 14.87 11.75 -16.62
N PRO A 88 15.52 11.50 -17.78
CA PRO A 88 16.47 10.41 -17.93
C PRO A 88 17.73 10.53 -17.05
N GLU A 89 18.25 11.74 -16.83
CA GLU A 89 19.45 11.93 -16.02
C GLU A 89 19.17 11.64 -14.54
N ALA A 90 18.04 12.14 -14.03
CA ALA A 90 17.57 11.84 -12.68
C ALA A 90 17.28 10.34 -12.50
N PHE A 91 16.64 9.70 -13.49
CA PHE A 91 16.34 8.27 -13.44
C PHE A 91 17.60 7.40 -13.43
N LEU A 92 18.62 7.75 -14.23
CA LEU A 92 19.89 7.02 -14.25
C LEU A 92 20.70 7.23 -12.97
N ALA A 93 20.54 8.37 -12.30
CA ALA A 93 21.18 8.64 -11.01
C ALA A 93 20.54 7.84 -9.87
N ASP A 94 19.20 7.75 -9.84
CA ASP A 94 18.44 6.96 -8.87
C ASP A 94 17.11 6.43 -9.46
N PRO A 95 17.10 5.22 -10.04
CA PRO A 95 15.88 4.66 -10.62
C PRO A 95 14.87 4.23 -9.56
N PHE A 96 15.31 3.95 -8.34
CA PHE A 96 14.45 3.49 -7.25
C PHE A 96 13.60 4.62 -6.68
N SER A 97 14.04 5.87 -6.81
CA SER A 97 13.25 7.07 -6.47
C SER A 97 11.90 7.14 -7.17
N ARG A 98 11.70 6.40 -8.26
CA ARG A 98 10.46 6.37 -9.05
C ARG A 98 9.48 5.29 -8.63
N PHE A 99 9.85 4.47 -7.65
CA PHE A 99 8.99 3.42 -7.11
C PHE A 99 8.49 3.82 -5.72
N ALA A 100 7.24 3.48 -5.44
CA ALA A 100 6.64 3.62 -4.12
C ALA A 100 5.74 2.41 -3.84
N LEU A 101 5.54 2.10 -2.57
CA LEU A 101 4.64 1.05 -2.13
C LEU A 101 3.25 1.63 -1.86
N ALA A 102 2.24 1.02 -2.47
CA ALA A 102 0.85 1.24 -2.11
C ALA A 102 0.40 0.14 -1.16
N PHE A 103 -0.29 0.52 -0.09
CA PHE A 103 -0.83 -0.39 0.90
C PHE A 103 -2.11 0.18 1.48
N ASP A 104 -3.15 -0.64 1.55
CA ASP A 104 -4.38 -0.35 2.27
C ASP A 104 -4.99 -1.68 2.73
N TYR A 105 -5.31 -1.78 4.01
CA TYR A 105 -5.81 -3.00 4.63
C TYR A 105 -6.97 -2.70 5.56
N THR A 106 -8.04 -3.48 5.42
CA THR A 106 -9.19 -3.46 6.32
C THR A 106 -9.53 -4.88 6.73
N LEU A 107 -9.80 -5.07 8.02
CA LEU A 107 -10.38 -6.29 8.58
C LEU A 107 -11.66 -5.92 9.33
N SER A 108 -12.81 -6.35 8.82
CA SER A 108 -14.09 -6.20 9.49
C SER A 108 -14.58 -7.54 10.01
N LEU A 109 -14.94 -7.59 11.30
CA LEU A 109 -15.44 -8.78 11.99
C LEU A 109 -16.87 -8.53 12.50
N PRO A 110 -17.90 -8.58 11.63
CA PRO A 110 -19.27 -8.22 11.97
C PRO A 110 -19.86 -9.02 13.14
N MET A 111 -19.39 -10.26 13.34
CA MET A 111 -19.79 -11.10 14.47
C MET A 111 -19.37 -10.55 15.83
N LEU A 112 -18.41 -9.63 15.86
CA LEU A 112 -17.94 -8.95 17.07
C LEU A 112 -18.58 -7.57 17.26
N SER A 113 -19.50 -7.13 16.39
CA SER A 113 -20.16 -5.82 16.48
C SER A 113 -20.91 -5.57 17.80
N ALA A 114 -21.32 -6.63 18.50
CA ALA A 114 -21.98 -6.54 19.81
C ALA A 114 -21.00 -6.65 21.01
N ALA A 115 -19.73 -6.98 20.77
CA ALA A 115 -18.71 -7.00 21.81
C ALA A 115 -18.15 -5.59 22.06
N PRO A 116 -17.63 -5.31 23.27
CA PRO A 116 -16.94 -4.04 23.51
C PRO A 116 -15.64 -3.94 22.69
N GLY A 117 -15.47 -2.83 21.97
CA GLY A 117 -14.32 -2.56 21.11
C GLY A 117 -14.71 -2.29 19.66
N ASP A 118 -13.74 -1.97 18.81
CA ASP A 118 -13.97 -1.82 17.38
C ASP A 118 -14.07 -3.18 16.71
N SER A 119 -15.08 -3.34 15.84
CA SER A 119 -15.24 -4.54 15.02
C SER A 119 -14.51 -4.43 13.68
N THR A 120 -13.94 -3.26 13.38
CA THR A 120 -13.17 -2.98 12.18
C THR A 120 -11.78 -2.52 12.57
N TYR A 121 -10.77 -3.05 11.90
CA TYR A 121 -9.39 -2.64 11.99
C TYR A 121 -8.92 -2.17 10.62
N GLU A 122 -8.28 -1.01 10.58
CA GLU A 122 -7.78 -0.38 9.35
C GLU A 122 -6.29 -0.09 9.50
N GLN A 123 -5.54 -0.30 8.42
CA GLN A 123 -4.12 -0.01 8.34
C GLN A 123 -3.78 0.47 6.93
N SER A 124 -3.42 1.75 6.80
CA SER A 124 -2.99 2.35 5.54
C SER A 124 -1.47 2.54 5.47
N GLU A 125 -0.76 2.48 6.59
CA GLU A 125 0.71 2.43 6.61
C GLU A 125 1.18 1.00 6.33
N ALA A 126 2.08 0.85 5.38
CA ALA A 126 2.62 -0.43 5.00
C ALA A 126 3.43 -1.06 6.15
N PRO A 127 3.31 -2.38 6.41
CA PRO A 127 4.04 -3.06 7.47
C PRO A 127 5.51 -3.35 7.09
N VAL A 128 6.16 -2.43 6.38
CA VAL A 128 7.56 -2.51 5.93
C VAL A 128 8.24 -1.17 6.09
N GLU A 129 9.53 -1.17 6.45
CA GLU A 129 10.31 0.04 6.65
C GLU A 129 11.27 0.30 5.48
N GLY A 130 11.62 1.57 5.26
CA GLY A 130 12.67 1.98 4.32
C GLY A 130 12.24 2.03 2.85
N VAL A 131 10.94 1.90 2.58
CA VAL A 131 10.37 2.06 1.24
C VAL A 131 9.45 3.28 1.25
N PRO A 132 9.56 4.20 0.28
CA PRO A 132 8.61 5.29 0.14
C PRO A 132 7.19 4.76 -0.12
N GLU A 133 6.19 5.38 0.51
CA GLU A 133 4.79 5.00 0.38
C GLU A 133 4.03 5.94 -0.58
N ALA A 134 3.06 5.37 -1.28
CA ALA A 134 2.17 6.05 -2.21
C ALA A 134 0.80 6.27 -1.56
N GLU A 135 0.33 7.52 -1.55
CA GLU A 135 -1.07 7.82 -1.23
C GLU A 135 -1.92 7.52 -2.48
N CYS A 136 -2.62 6.40 -2.44
CA CYS A 136 -3.47 5.94 -3.54
C CYS A 136 -4.92 6.20 -3.19
N SER A 137 -5.65 6.94 -4.03
CA SER A 137 -7.09 7.07 -3.85
C SER A 137 -7.74 5.74 -4.20
N VAL A 138 -8.67 5.29 -3.35
CA VAL A 138 -9.61 4.22 -3.67
C VAL A 138 -10.90 4.89 -4.18
N GLU A 139 -11.18 4.78 -5.47
CA GLU A 139 -12.50 5.10 -6.03
C GLU A 139 -13.43 3.88 -5.96
#